data_AF-A0A9D6FKN2-F1
#
_entry.id   AF-A0A9D6FKN2-F1
#
_cell.length_a   1.000
_cell.length_b   1.000
_cell.length_c   1.000
_cell.angle_alpha   90.00
_cell.angle_beta   90.00
_cell.angle_gamma   90.00
#
_symmetry.space_group_name_H-M   'P 1'
#
loop_
_entity.id
_entity.type
_entity.pdbx_description
1 polymer ?
#
loop_
_entity_poly.entity_id
_entity_poly.type
_entity_poly.pdbx_seq_one_letter_code
_entity_poly.pdbx_strand_id
1 'polypeptide(L)'
;MMDHDRYVSTLPHGFPAEGSHRDTLTLRLDRFFKHQTLKLSTFFFYSPVDPDYLFQPQLSYKLSDEFSTTLGANIFGGTDQTTFLGQFDKNDNVYVSLRFDF
;
A
#
# COMPACT_ATOMS: atom_id res chain seq x y z
N MET A 1 7.50 -10.73 -24.26
CA MET A 1 6.12 -10.97 -24.76
C MET A 1 5.92 -12.37 -25.36
N MET A 2 6.81 -13.35 -25.13
CA MET A 2 6.81 -14.63 -25.90
C MET A 2 6.34 -15.88 -25.13
N ASP A 3 5.78 -15.78 -23.92
CA ASP A 3 5.42 -17.01 -23.17
C ASP A 3 4.18 -16.91 -22.27
N HIS A 4 3.25 -15.98 -22.54
CA HIS A 4 1.97 -15.94 -21.80
C HIS A 4 1.08 -17.13 -22.20
N ASP A 5 1.08 -17.51 -23.48
CA ASP A 5 0.29 -18.64 -23.99
C ASP A 5 0.73 -20.00 -23.41
N ARG A 6 2.03 -20.18 -23.11
CA ARG A 6 2.54 -21.38 -22.41
C ARG A 6 2.18 -21.39 -20.92
N TYR A 7 2.12 -20.22 -20.30
CA TYR A 7 1.68 -20.09 -18.92
C TYR A 7 0.20 -20.50 -18.78
N VAL A 8 -0.69 -19.93 -19.59
CA VAL A 8 -2.14 -20.24 -19.56
C VAL A 8 -2.41 -21.72 -19.85
N SER A 9 -1.63 -22.36 -20.73
CA SER A 9 -1.81 -23.78 -21.07
C SER A 9 -1.23 -24.77 -20.05
N THR A 10 -0.37 -24.33 -19.14
CA THR A 10 0.19 -25.17 -18.06
C THR A 10 -0.47 -24.90 -16.70
N LEU A 11 -1.39 -23.93 -16.63
CA LEU A 11 -2.16 -23.62 -15.44
C LEU A 11 -3.04 -24.82 -15.04
N PRO A 12 -2.90 -25.35 -13.81
CA PRO A 12 -3.78 -26.41 -13.31
C PRO A 12 -5.24 -25.94 -13.32
N HIS A 13 -6.16 -26.83 -13.73
CA HIS A 13 -7.59 -26.54 -13.71
C HIS A 13 -8.04 -26.03 -12.33
N GLY A 14 -8.50 -24.78 -12.26
CA GLY A 14 -8.99 -24.14 -11.04
C GLY A 14 -8.15 -22.96 -10.54
N PHE A 15 -6.99 -22.67 -11.14
CA PHE A 15 -6.21 -21.49 -10.81
C PHE A 15 -6.58 -20.30 -11.72
N PRO A 16 -6.77 -19.08 -11.17
CA PRO A 16 -7.03 -17.89 -11.98
C PRO A 16 -5.80 -17.55 -12.82
N ALA A 17 -5.99 -17.35 -14.13
CA ALA A 17 -4.94 -16.92 -15.03
C ALA A 17 -4.57 -15.46 -14.74
N GLU A 18 -3.31 -15.21 -14.40
CA GLU A 18 -2.81 -13.88 -14.10
C GLU A 18 -2.79 -13.00 -15.37
N GLY A 19 -3.40 -11.81 -15.29
CA GLY A 19 -3.50 -10.89 -16.42
C GLY A 19 -2.12 -10.49 -16.97
N SER A 20 -1.96 -10.50 -18.30
CA SER A 20 -0.67 -10.20 -18.96
C SER A 20 -0.17 -8.76 -18.78
N HIS A 21 -1.01 -7.87 -18.22
CA HIS A 21 -0.72 -6.46 -18.01
C HIS A 21 -1.03 -6.14 -16.55
N ARG A 22 -0.10 -5.51 -15.85
CA ARG A 22 -0.30 -4.96 -14.51
C ARG A 22 -0.18 -3.44 -14.61
N ASP A 23 -1.32 -2.77 -14.70
CA ASP A 23 -1.39 -1.34 -14.53
C ASP A 23 -1.57 -1.03 -13.04
N THR A 24 -0.93 0.04 -12.58
CA THR A 24 -0.95 0.42 -11.17
C THR A 24 -0.94 1.93 -11.08
N LEU A 25 -1.85 2.46 -10.26
CA LEU A 25 -1.98 3.87 -9.95
C LEU A 25 -1.54 4.09 -8.51
N THR A 26 -0.57 4.96 -8.32
CA THR A 26 -0.09 5.35 -6.99
C THR A 26 -0.21 6.86 -6.81
N LEU A 27 -0.74 7.28 -5.67
CA LEU A 27 -0.89 8.68 -5.29
C LEU A 27 -0.29 8.88 -3.90
N ARG A 28 0.66 9.80 -3.77
CA ARG A 28 1.19 10.23 -2.47
C ARG A 28 0.92 11.71 -2.26
N LEU A 29 0.30 12.04 -1.12
CA LEU A 29 0.00 13.40 -0.70
C LEU A 29 0.77 13.69 0.58
N ASP A 30 1.73 14.62 0.51
CA ASP A 30 2.49 15.09 1.67
C ASP A 30 2.12 16.54 1.96
N ARG A 31 1.68 16.82 3.19
CA ARG A 31 1.38 18.17 3.65
C ARG A 31 2.06 18.47 4.96
N PHE A 32 2.86 19.54 4.96
CA PHE A 32 3.56 20.04 6.13
C PHE A 32 2.77 21.20 6.74
N PHE A 33 2.62 21.18 8.05
CA PHE A 33 1.93 22.19 8.85
C PHE A 33 2.85 22.72 9.95
N LYS A 34 2.56 23.94 10.43
CA LYS A 34 3.25 24.62 11.54
C LYS A 34 4.78 24.46 11.48
N HIS A 35 5.46 25.17 10.58
CA HIS A 35 6.93 25.11 10.47
C HIS A 35 7.51 23.68 10.44
N GLN A 36 6.83 22.76 9.74
CA GLN A 36 7.23 21.36 9.59
C GLN A 36 7.22 20.54 10.90
N THR A 37 6.59 21.04 11.97
CA THR A 37 6.39 20.28 13.21
C THR A 37 5.37 19.16 13.02
N LEU A 38 4.40 19.33 12.11
CA LEU A 38 3.41 18.31 11.79
C LEU A 38 3.44 17.99 10.30
N LYS A 39 3.67 16.72 9.95
CA LYS A 39 3.59 16.21 8.58
C LYS A 39 2.44 15.22 8.49
N LEU A 40 1.48 15.50 7.63
CA LEU A 40 0.47 14.54 7.22
C LEU A 40 0.90 13.95 5.87
N SER A 41 1.04 12.64 5.81
CA SER A 41 1.38 11.90 4.60
C SER A 41 0.28 10.88 4.34
N THR A 42 -0.24 10.83 3.13
CA THR A 42 -1.28 9.89 2.76
C THR A 42 -0.88 9.22 1.47
N PHE A 43 -0.76 7.89 1.50
CA PHE A 43 -0.43 7.10 0.33
C PHE A 43 -1.64 6.26 -0.08
N PHE A 44 -1.95 6.29 -1.36
CA PHE A 44 -2.95 5.45 -2.00
C PHE A 44 -2.29 4.68 -3.12
N PHE A 45 -2.62 3.42 -3.20
CA PHE A 45 -2.23 2.51 -4.25
C PHE A 45 -3.50 1.82 -4.73
N TYR A 46 -3.65 1.72 -6.04
CA TYR A 46 -4.79 1.05 -6.67
C TYR A 46 -4.31 0.33 -7.93
N SER A 47 -4.62 -0.96 -8.05
CA SER A 47 -4.46 -1.66 -9.32
C SER A 47 -5.83 -1.80 -10.00
N PRO A 48 -5.99 -1.38 -11.27
CA PRO A 48 -7.19 -1.67 -12.04
C PRO A 48 -7.25 -3.10 -12.62
N VAL A 49 -6.11 -3.82 -12.67
CA VAL A 49 -6.03 -5.17 -13.26
C VAL A 49 -6.55 -6.20 -12.28
N ASP A 50 -6.11 -6.08 -11.04
CA ASP A 50 -6.64 -6.78 -9.88
C ASP A 50 -7.30 -5.71 -9.02
N PRO A 51 -8.63 -5.71 -8.79
CA PRO A 51 -9.33 -4.63 -8.08
C PRO A 51 -8.97 -4.62 -6.58
N ASP A 52 -7.74 -4.25 -6.28
CA ASP A 52 -7.11 -4.14 -4.98
C ASP A 52 -6.58 -2.72 -4.76
N TYR A 53 -6.59 -2.31 -3.49
CA TYR A 53 -6.16 -1.01 -3.05
C TYR A 53 -5.43 -1.09 -1.72
N LEU A 54 -4.49 -0.19 -1.54
CA LEU A 54 -3.79 0.02 -0.29
C LEU A 54 -3.87 1.51 0.05
N PHE A 55 -4.44 1.78 1.21
CA PHE A 55 -4.54 3.12 1.78
C PHE A 55 -3.71 3.21 3.05
N GLN A 56 -2.74 4.11 3.06
CA GLN A 56 -1.82 4.31 4.18
C GLN A 56 -1.84 5.77 4.62
N PRO A 57 -2.74 6.16 5.54
CA PRO A 57 -2.66 7.44 6.22
C PRO A 57 -1.54 7.40 7.28
N GLN A 58 -0.70 8.43 7.28
CA GLN A 58 0.41 8.61 8.21
C GLN A 58 0.44 10.05 8.73
N LEU A 59 0.54 10.20 10.04
CA LEU A 59 0.70 11.46 10.74
C LEU A 59 2.04 11.43 11.49
N SER A 60 2.95 12.34 11.16
CA SER A 60 4.23 12.48 11.84
C SER A 60 4.28 13.82 12.58
N TYR A 61 4.66 13.80 13.85
CA TYR A 61 4.77 14.96 14.72
C TYR A 61 6.18 15.03 15.31
N LYS A 62 6.84 16.18 15.10
CA LYS A 62 8.15 16.49 15.65
C LYS A 62 7.95 17.08 17.05
N LEU A 63 8.33 16.32 18.08
CA LEU A 63 8.25 16.76 19.47
C LEU A 63 9.39 17.72 19.81
N SER A 64 10.58 17.45 19.28
CA SER A 64 11.80 18.25 19.47
C SER A 64 12.75 17.99 18.30
N ASP A 65 13.90 18.67 18.23
CA ASP A 65 14.87 18.43 17.15
C ASP A 65 15.37 16.99 17.09
N GLU A 66 15.40 16.33 18.24
CA GLU A 66 15.87 14.95 18.40
C GLU A 66 14.72 13.93 18.44
N PHE A 67 13.48 14.32 18.72
CA PHE A 67 12.36 13.39 18.90
C PHE A 67 11.25 13.61 17.88
N SER A 68 10.88 12.53 17.19
CA SER A 68 9.70 12.50 16.32
C SER A 68 8.83 11.29 16.63
N THR A 69 7.52 11.48 16.51
CA THR A 69 6.52 10.42 16.65
C THR A 69 5.73 10.31 15.37
N THR A 70 5.50 9.09 14.91
CA THR A 70 4.70 8.80 13.74
C THR A 70 3.59 7.85 14.11
N LEU A 71 2.36 8.22 13.80
CA LEU A 71 1.18 7.35 13.84
C LEU A 71 0.80 7.04 12.40
N GLY A 72 0.62 5.77 12.05
CA GLY A 72 0.16 5.39 10.72
C GLY A 72 -0.76 4.19 10.78
N ALA A 73 -1.49 3.98 9.69
CA ALA A 73 -2.28 2.78 9.48
C ALA A 73 -2.01 2.25 8.07
N ASN A 74 -2.10 0.93 7.93
CA ASN A 74 -2.11 0.26 6.65
C ASN A 74 -3.48 -0.39 6.51
N ILE A 75 -4.27 0.11 5.56
CA ILE A 75 -5.60 -0.40 5.24
C ILE A 75 -5.51 -1.05 3.87
N PHE A 76 -5.64 -2.37 3.83
CA PHE A 76 -5.62 -3.14 2.60
C PHE A 76 -7.06 -3.47 2.23
N GLY A 77 -7.40 -3.37 0.96
CA GLY A 77 -8.70 -3.83 0.50
C GLY A 77 -8.62 -4.41 -0.89
N GLY A 78 -9.49 -5.37 -1.20
CA GLY A 78 -9.55 -5.95 -2.53
C GLY A 78 -10.76 -6.84 -2.72
N THR A 79 -11.31 -6.83 -3.92
CA THR A 79 -12.55 -7.58 -4.21
C THR A 79 -12.33 -9.10 -4.18
N ASP A 80 -11.12 -9.55 -4.51
CA ASP A 80 -10.74 -10.96 -4.57
C ASP A 80 -9.57 -11.28 -3.62
N GLN A 81 -9.73 -12.31 -2.78
CA GLN A 81 -8.66 -12.78 -1.87
C GLN A 81 -7.48 -13.42 -2.58
N THR A 82 -7.57 -13.62 -3.90
CA THR A 82 -6.53 -14.20 -4.74
C THR A 82 -5.59 -13.16 -5.36
N THR A 83 -5.88 -11.86 -5.18
CA THR A 83 -5.01 -10.78 -5.68
C THR A 83 -3.90 -10.46 -4.68
N PHE A 84 -2.80 -9.86 -5.17
CA PHE A 84 -1.58 -9.64 -4.37
C PHE A 84 -1.81 -8.81 -3.11
N LEU A 85 -2.67 -7.79 -3.15
CA LEU A 85 -3.05 -7.03 -1.95
C LEU A 85 -4.39 -7.50 -1.34
N GLY A 86 -5.28 -8.10 -2.13
CA GLY A 86 -6.56 -8.64 -1.64
C GLY A 86 -6.41 -9.79 -0.65
N GLN A 87 -5.30 -10.56 -0.71
CA GLN A 87 -4.98 -11.53 0.34
C GLN A 87 -4.73 -10.88 1.72
N PHE A 88 -4.44 -9.57 1.76
CA PHE A 88 -4.23 -8.81 2.98
C PHE A 88 -5.45 -7.97 3.40
N ASP A 89 -6.60 -8.09 2.71
CA ASP A 89 -7.85 -7.35 2.98
C ASP A 89 -8.30 -7.40 4.45
N LYS A 90 -7.91 -8.44 5.21
CA LYS A 90 -8.22 -8.58 6.64
C LYS A 90 -7.04 -8.28 7.58
N ASN A 91 -5.94 -7.78 7.06
CA ASN A 91 -4.70 -7.53 7.80
C ASN A 91 -4.39 -6.04 7.96
N ASP A 92 -5.47 -5.27 8.11
CA ASP A 92 -5.39 -3.88 8.50
C ASP A 92 -4.62 -3.75 9.82
N ASN A 93 -3.67 -2.83 9.85
CA ASN A 93 -2.86 -2.61 11.03
C ASN A 93 -2.66 -1.13 11.29
N VAL A 94 -2.53 -0.80 12.56
CA VAL A 94 -2.20 0.54 13.04
C VAL A 94 -0.87 0.43 13.76
N TYR A 95 0.02 1.38 13.51
CA TYR A 95 1.34 1.42 14.11
C TYR A 95 1.64 2.81 14.66
N VAL A 96 2.43 2.83 15.73
CA VAL A 96 3.04 4.03 16.27
C VAL A 96 4.54 3.79 16.34
N SER A 97 5.31 4.76 15.85
CA SER A 97 6.76 4.77 15.90
C SER A 97 7.24 6.00 16.65
N LEU A 98 8.09 5.80 17.64
CA LEU A 98 8.90 6.86 18.21
C LEU A 98 10.29 6.78 17.59
N ARG A 99 10.82 7.90 17.11
CA ARG A 99 12.16 8.00 16.55
C ARG A 99 12.94 9.06 17.30
N PHE A 100 14.14 8.70 17.70
CA PHE A 100 15.13 9.57 18.30
C PHE A 100 16.33 9.71 17.35
N ASP A 101 16.74 10.94 17.06
CA ASP A 101 17.88 11.29 16.21
C ASP A 101 18.88 12.12 17.06
N PHE A 102 20.18 11.80 16.98
CA PHE A 102 21.27 12.40 17.77
C PHE A 102 22.25 13.20 16.90
#